data_AF-A0A1X2IBZ7-F1
#
_entry.id   AF-A0A1X2IBZ7-F1
#
_cell.length_a   1.000
_cell.length_b   1.000
_cell.length_c   1.000
_cell.angle_alpha   90.00
_cell.angle_beta   90.00
_cell.angle_gamma   90.00
#
_symmetry.space_group_name_H-M   'P 1'
#
loop_
_entity.id
_entity.type
_entity.pdbx_description
1 polymer ?
#
loop_
_entity_poly.entity_id
_entity_poly.type
_entity_poly.pdbx_seq_one_letter_code
_entity_poly.pdbx_strand_id
1 'polypeptide(L)'
;MEFKILFDDGQGNIVDEDGNDPMAADYPELDKELEMLTNMEMYSACQYEQHQHKEEQQDETMTQQQQVNTAAKPKKRQYSSHSEDVKSLVIAYHLEKLVSAAKAGKEYGVGPRVAQRWIKEYKESGKQEEPENNKTKPGPKSRLGDEHKRHLIEFIDDNPSAIIDQAVDSLTKQFEGLVIKKTVVHNFMKNECNYLLRRHIFILC
;
A
#
# COMPACT_ATOMS: atom_id res chain seq x y z
N MET A 1 35.18 24.76 -13.64
CA MET A 1 35.43 23.78 -12.56
C MET A 1 36.87 23.38 -12.70
N GLU A 2 37.68 23.76 -11.73
CA GLU A 2 39.12 23.52 -11.72
C GLU A 2 39.35 22.22 -10.93
N PHE A 3 39.98 21.24 -11.56
CA PHE A 3 40.27 19.95 -10.94
C PHE A 3 41.62 20.03 -10.26
N LYS A 4 41.67 19.76 -8.95
CA LYS A 4 42.92 19.67 -8.19
C LYS A 4 43.30 18.21 -8.02
N ILE A 5 44.52 17.87 -8.39
CA ILE A 5 45.05 16.51 -8.29
C ILE A 5 45.84 16.42 -6.97
N LEU A 6 45.60 15.36 -6.20
CA LEU A 6 46.25 15.12 -4.90
C LEU A 6 47.16 13.90 -5.00
N PHE A 7 48.31 13.95 -4.32
CA PHE A 7 49.32 12.91 -4.35
C PHE A 7 49.84 12.59 -2.95
N ASP A 8 50.38 11.38 -2.75
CA ASP A 8 51.00 10.94 -1.50
C ASP A 8 52.48 11.36 -1.48
N ASP A 9 52.92 12.03 -0.41
CA ASP A 9 54.29 12.53 -0.23
C ASP A 9 55.32 11.43 0.13
N GLY A 10 54.87 10.17 0.25
CA GLY A 10 55.71 9.03 0.62
C GLY A 10 56.04 8.95 2.11
N GLN A 11 55.55 9.90 2.90
CA GLN A 11 55.55 9.86 4.37
C GLN A 11 54.16 9.51 4.92
N GLY A 12 53.20 9.23 4.02
CA GLY A 12 51.83 8.85 4.33
C GLY A 12 50.88 10.05 4.42
N ASN A 13 51.30 11.24 3.99
CA ASN A 13 50.44 12.42 3.93
C ASN A 13 50.00 12.67 2.49
N ILE A 14 48.74 13.11 2.33
CA ILE A 14 48.19 13.50 1.04
C ILE A 14 48.41 15.01 0.90
N VAL A 15 49.03 15.46 -0.19
CA VAL A 15 49.35 16.87 -0.45
C VAL A 15 48.86 17.29 -1.84
N ASP A 16 48.63 18.58 -2.04
CA ASP A 16 48.31 19.16 -3.36
C ASP A 16 49.56 19.45 -4.21
N GLU A 17 49.38 19.98 -5.43
CA GLU A 17 50.49 20.28 -6.36
C GLU A 17 51.52 21.26 -5.80
N ASP A 18 51.13 22.10 -4.84
CA ASP A 18 52.00 23.08 -4.18
C ASP A 18 52.65 22.49 -2.90
N GLY A 19 52.42 21.20 -2.62
CA GLY A 19 52.97 20.49 -1.45
C GLY A 19 52.27 20.85 -0.14
N ASN A 20 51.08 21.44 -0.22
CA ASN A 20 50.31 21.86 0.93
C ASN A 20 49.33 20.76 1.37
N ASP A 21 49.10 20.63 2.67
CA ASP A 21 48.12 19.67 3.20
C ASP A 21 46.69 20.16 2.88
N PRO A 22 45.90 19.44 2.07
CA PRO A 22 44.55 19.84 1.69
C PRO A 22 43.58 19.84 2.88
N MET A 23 43.94 19.21 4.00
CA MET A 23 43.18 19.20 5.25
C MET A 23 43.59 20.34 6.21
N ALA A 24 44.71 21.02 5.96
CA ALA A 24 45.14 22.20 6.73
C ALA A 24 44.39 23.48 6.35
N ALA A 25 43.35 23.38 5.53
CA ALA A 25 42.42 24.49 5.31
C ALA A 25 41.79 24.90 6.64
N ASP A 26 41.99 26.16 7.02
CA ASP A 26 41.37 26.80 8.18
C ASP A 26 39.86 26.87 7.91
N TYR A 27 39.13 25.85 8.36
CA TYR A 27 37.68 25.86 8.36
C TYR A 27 37.26 26.85 9.44
N PRO A 28 36.54 27.96 9.11
CA PRO A 28 35.97 28.78 10.16
C PRO A 28 35.08 27.88 11.01
N GLU A 29 35.40 27.78 12.29
CA GLU A 29 34.66 27.05 13.30
C GLU A 29 33.17 27.38 13.12
N LEU A 30 32.43 26.43 12.56
CA LEU A 30 31.05 26.63 12.20
C LEU A 30 30.23 26.48 13.48
N ASP A 31 30.26 27.52 14.31
CA ASP A 31 29.41 27.72 15.48
C ASP A 31 27.97 28.03 15.03
N LYS A 32 27.44 27.17 14.15
CA LYS A 32 26.04 27.17 13.75
C LYS A 32 25.39 26.02 14.50
N GLU A 33 24.68 26.39 15.55
CA GLU A 33 23.72 25.52 16.22
C GLU A 33 23.00 24.66 15.17
N LEU A 34 23.19 23.35 15.30
CA LEU A 34 22.59 22.37 14.41
C LEU A 34 21.08 22.40 14.63
N GLU A 35 20.37 23.26 13.92
CA GLU A 35 18.92 23.34 13.99
C GLU A 35 18.35 22.03 13.45
N MET A 36 17.63 21.28 14.30
CA MET A 36 17.10 19.97 13.94
C MET A 36 16.18 20.10 12.73
N LEU A 37 16.61 19.51 11.61
CA LEU A 37 15.79 19.38 10.42
C LEU A 37 14.52 18.60 10.78
N THR A 38 13.40 19.34 10.83
CA THR A 38 12.01 18.89 10.97
C THR A 38 11.58 18.43 12.38
N ASN A 39 10.81 19.30 13.05
CA ASN A 39 9.93 18.94 14.17
C ASN A 39 8.80 18.01 13.64
N MET A 40 8.44 17.00 14.45
CA MET A 40 7.31 16.07 14.25
C MET A 40 5.98 16.79 13.89
N GLU A 41 5.72 17.96 14.46
CA GLU A 41 4.56 18.79 14.15
C GLU A 41 4.58 19.28 12.69
N MET A 42 5.76 19.67 12.19
CA MET A 42 5.93 20.11 10.81
C MET A 42 5.76 18.94 9.83
N TYR A 43 6.25 17.75 10.18
CA TYR A 43 6.01 16.53 9.41
C TYR A 43 4.51 16.18 9.36
N SER A 44 3.83 16.26 10.49
CA SER A 44 2.39 15.93 10.59
C SER A 44 1.52 16.93 9.83
N ALA A 45 1.87 18.23 9.88
CA ALA A 45 1.20 19.27 9.12
C ALA A 45 1.35 19.06 7.59
N CYS A 46 2.55 18.77 7.11
CA CYS A 46 2.78 18.50 5.68
C CYS A 46 2.01 17.27 5.18
N GLN A 47 1.87 16.21 6.01
CA GLN A 47 1.07 15.04 5.65
C GLN A 47 -0.43 15.39 5.56
N TYR A 48 -0.94 16.23 6.46
CA TYR A 48 -2.34 16.63 6.46
C TYR A 48 -2.69 17.49 5.24
N GLU A 49 -1.83 18.44 4.88
CA GLU A 49 -2.00 19.29 3.68
C GLU A 49 -1.96 18.49 2.37
N GLN A 50 -1.10 17.47 2.28
CA GLN A 50 -1.04 16.58 1.11
C GLN A 50 -2.32 15.76 0.92
N HIS A 51 -3.05 15.46 1.99
CA HIS A 51 -4.32 14.75 1.93
C HIS A 51 -5.46 15.67 1.46
N GLN A 52 -5.52 16.92 1.96
CA GLN A 52 -6.50 17.94 1.53
C GLN A 52 -6.35 18.28 0.03
N HIS A 53 -5.11 18.52 -0.44
CA HIS A 53 -4.84 18.83 -1.86
C HIS A 53 -5.24 17.68 -2.81
N LYS A 54 -5.26 16.42 -2.35
CA LYS A 54 -5.70 15.26 -3.14
C LYS A 54 -7.22 15.08 -3.18
N GLU A 55 -7.92 15.57 -2.17
CA GLU A 55 -9.39 15.58 -2.11
C GLU A 55 -9.96 16.74 -2.94
N GLU A 56 -9.34 17.93 -2.89
CA GLU A 56 -9.76 19.10 -3.67
C GLU A 56 -9.54 18.92 -5.19
N GLN A 57 -8.42 18.30 -5.62
CA GLN A 57 -8.15 18.04 -7.05
C GLN A 57 -9.11 17.01 -7.68
N GLN A 58 -9.74 16.15 -6.87
CA GLN A 58 -10.77 15.20 -7.36
C GLN A 58 -12.13 15.86 -7.54
N ASP A 59 -12.44 16.93 -6.81
CA ASP A 59 -13.70 17.66 -6.92
C ASP A 59 -13.67 18.67 -8.10
N GLU A 60 -12.52 19.31 -8.34
CA GLU A 60 -12.37 20.28 -9.43
C GLU A 60 -12.38 19.65 -10.84
N THR A 61 -11.96 18.38 -10.98
CA THR A 61 -11.95 17.69 -12.27
C THR A 61 -13.34 17.27 -12.76
N MET A 62 -14.37 17.27 -11.91
CA MET A 62 -15.75 16.94 -12.31
C MET A 62 -16.53 18.10 -12.96
N THR A 63 -16.09 19.35 -12.83
CA THR A 63 -16.94 20.52 -13.14
C THR A 63 -16.79 21.06 -14.57
N GLN A 64 -15.72 20.72 -15.32
CA GLN A 64 -15.42 21.39 -16.60
C GLN A 64 -15.95 20.72 -17.90
N GLN A 65 -16.68 19.60 -17.84
CA GLN A 65 -17.17 18.91 -19.06
C GLN A 65 -18.66 19.14 -19.39
N GLN A 66 -19.23 20.30 -19.05
CA GLN A 66 -20.63 20.61 -19.37
C GLN A 66 -20.83 21.92 -20.12
N GLN A 67 -20.17 22.09 -21.26
CA GLN A 67 -20.70 22.95 -22.32
C GLN A 67 -20.43 22.31 -23.67
N VAL A 68 -21.52 22.01 -24.41
CA VAL A 68 -21.69 22.18 -25.86
C VAL A 68 -22.80 21.24 -26.39
N ASN A 69 -23.80 21.89 -26.99
CA ASN A 69 -24.75 21.44 -28.01
C ASN A 69 -26.14 20.85 -27.64
N THR A 70 -27.11 21.57 -28.21
CA THR A 70 -28.56 21.49 -28.16
C THR A 70 -29.11 20.32 -28.98
N ALA A 71 -29.91 19.46 -28.34
CA ALA A 71 -31.07 18.77 -28.90
C ALA A 71 -31.82 18.12 -27.74
N ALA A 72 -33.12 18.37 -27.61
CA ALA A 72 -33.94 17.94 -26.48
C ALA A 72 -33.88 16.41 -26.28
N LYS A 73 -33.18 15.97 -25.23
CA LYS A 73 -33.17 14.58 -24.75
C LYS A 73 -34.04 14.46 -23.49
N PRO A 74 -34.74 13.33 -23.27
CA PRO A 74 -35.56 13.13 -22.08
C PRO A 74 -34.69 13.24 -20.82
N LYS A 75 -35.19 13.96 -19.80
CA LYS A 75 -34.46 14.23 -18.55
C LYS A 75 -33.91 12.93 -17.98
N LYS A 76 -32.58 12.82 -17.85
CA LYS A 76 -31.91 11.69 -17.19
C LYS A 76 -32.45 11.61 -15.76
N ARG A 77 -32.85 10.42 -15.32
CA ARG A 77 -33.30 10.17 -13.94
C ARG A 77 -32.15 10.50 -13.00
N GLN A 78 -32.35 11.46 -12.11
CA GLN A 78 -31.41 11.69 -11.03
C GLN A 78 -31.39 10.46 -10.13
N TYR A 79 -30.21 9.90 -9.89
CA TYR A 79 -30.04 8.76 -9.01
C TYR A 79 -30.04 9.27 -7.57
N SER A 80 -31.04 8.87 -6.78
CA SER A 80 -31.03 9.16 -5.34
C SER A 80 -29.96 8.29 -4.70
N SER A 81 -28.84 8.93 -4.31
CA SER A 81 -27.88 8.31 -3.41
C SER A 81 -28.52 8.24 -2.03
N HIS A 82 -28.64 7.05 -1.47
CA HIS A 82 -29.14 6.85 -0.12
C HIS A 82 -27.95 6.65 0.83
N SER A 83 -27.96 7.32 1.99
CA SER A 83 -26.95 7.10 3.04
C SER A 83 -27.01 5.66 3.57
N GLU A 84 -25.87 5.10 3.93
CA GLU A 84 -25.74 3.75 4.51
C GLU A 84 -26.49 3.65 5.87
N ASP A 85 -26.67 4.78 6.56
CA ASP A 85 -27.46 4.87 7.79
C ASP A 85 -28.92 4.51 7.55
N VAL A 86 -29.52 5.05 6.48
CA VAL A 86 -30.91 4.80 6.10
C VAL A 86 -31.11 3.35 5.71
N LYS A 87 -30.12 2.75 5.04
CA LYS A 87 -30.13 1.32 4.70
C LYS A 87 -30.12 0.43 5.93
N SER A 88 -29.30 0.75 6.92
CA SER A 88 -29.22 0.03 8.19
C SER A 88 -30.54 0.09 8.95
N LEU A 89 -31.18 1.27 9.01
CA LEU A 89 -32.48 1.46 9.65
C LEU A 89 -33.60 0.63 8.99
N VAL A 90 -33.65 0.60 7.65
CA VAL A 90 -34.64 -0.20 6.91
C VAL A 90 -34.48 -1.69 7.18
N ILE A 91 -33.24 -2.19 7.24
CA ILE A 91 -32.95 -3.60 7.52
C ILE A 91 -33.33 -3.94 8.97
N ALA A 92 -32.92 -3.12 9.94
CA ALA A 92 -33.25 -3.32 11.35
C ALA A 92 -34.76 -3.36 11.59
N TYR A 93 -35.50 -2.41 11.02
CA TYR A 93 -36.95 -2.35 11.13
C TYR A 93 -37.65 -3.56 10.46
N HIS A 94 -37.11 -4.05 9.33
CA HIS A 94 -37.60 -5.28 8.70
C HIS A 94 -37.45 -6.50 9.60
N LEU A 95 -36.34 -6.61 10.33
CA LEU A 95 -36.06 -7.74 11.24
C LEU A 95 -36.86 -7.63 12.54
N GLU A 96 -36.91 -6.45 13.16
CA GLU A 96 -37.58 -6.25 14.45
C GLU A 96 -39.10 -6.36 14.34
N LYS A 97 -39.69 -5.74 13.30
CA LYS A 97 -41.14 -5.72 13.11
C LYS A 97 -41.65 -6.81 12.16
N LEU A 98 -40.75 -7.59 11.54
CA LEU A 98 -41.07 -8.65 10.56
C LEU A 98 -42.01 -8.18 9.43
N VAL A 99 -41.97 -6.88 9.11
CA VAL A 99 -42.83 -6.28 8.08
C VAL A 99 -42.27 -6.51 6.69
N SER A 100 -43.07 -6.40 5.64
CA SER A 100 -42.56 -6.50 4.26
C SER A 100 -41.49 -5.43 3.98
N ALA A 101 -40.46 -5.79 3.19
CA ALA A 101 -39.38 -4.90 2.77
C ALA A 101 -39.88 -3.59 2.15
N ALA A 102 -40.98 -3.63 1.41
CA ALA A 102 -41.58 -2.44 0.82
C ALA A 102 -42.19 -1.50 1.88
N LYS A 103 -42.75 -2.06 2.96
CA LYS A 103 -43.31 -1.29 4.07
C LYS A 103 -42.18 -0.64 4.88
N ALA A 104 -41.11 -1.39 5.15
CA ALA A 104 -39.91 -0.87 5.81
C ALA A 104 -39.28 0.29 5.01
N GLY A 105 -39.13 0.13 3.69
CA GLY A 105 -38.63 1.22 2.84
C GLY A 105 -39.49 2.48 2.92
N LYS A 106 -40.81 2.31 2.85
CA LYS A 106 -41.75 3.45 2.89
C LYS A 106 -41.65 4.24 4.20
N GLU A 107 -41.42 3.57 5.33
CA GLU A 107 -41.27 4.20 6.64
C GLU A 107 -40.08 5.19 6.68
N TYR A 108 -38.98 4.82 6.02
CA TYR A 108 -37.76 5.63 5.95
C TYR A 108 -37.60 6.40 4.63
N GLY A 109 -38.68 6.59 3.86
CA GLY A 109 -38.67 7.37 2.62
C GLY A 109 -37.90 6.72 1.45
N VAL A 110 -37.62 5.42 1.53
CA VAL A 110 -36.89 4.65 0.52
C VAL A 110 -37.88 3.98 -0.44
N GLY A 111 -37.57 4.03 -1.74
CA GLY A 111 -38.38 3.37 -2.75
C GLY A 111 -38.48 1.85 -2.51
N PRO A 112 -39.64 1.23 -2.74
CA PRO A 112 -39.87 -0.18 -2.38
C PRO A 112 -38.90 -1.15 -3.05
N ARG A 113 -38.45 -0.85 -4.28
CA ARG A 113 -37.45 -1.66 -5.01
C ARG A 113 -36.06 -1.59 -4.37
N VAL A 114 -35.70 -0.44 -3.81
CA VAL A 114 -34.40 -0.23 -3.16
C VAL A 114 -34.38 -0.96 -1.82
N ALA A 115 -35.44 -0.82 -1.02
CA ALA A 115 -35.57 -1.53 0.25
C ALA A 115 -35.59 -3.06 0.08
N GLN A 116 -36.32 -3.56 -0.94
CA GLN A 116 -36.30 -4.98 -1.30
C GLN A 116 -34.91 -5.47 -1.70
N ARG A 117 -34.18 -4.68 -2.49
CA ARG A 117 -32.81 -5.00 -2.88
C ARG A 117 -31.88 -5.08 -1.68
N TRP A 118 -31.91 -4.09 -0.78
CA TRP A 118 -31.08 -4.10 0.43
C TRP A 118 -31.36 -5.28 1.35
N ILE A 119 -32.63 -5.62 1.57
CA ILE A 119 -33.00 -6.76 2.41
C ILE A 119 -32.61 -8.10 1.75
N LYS A 120 -32.66 -8.18 0.42
CA LYS A 120 -32.17 -9.34 -0.33
C LYS A 120 -30.66 -9.48 -0.21
N GLU A 121 -29.91 -8.40 -0.45
CA GLU A 121 -28.46 -8.36 -0.27
C GLU A 121 -28.07 -8.72 1.16
N TYR A 122 -28.79 -8.23 2.16
CA TYR A 122 -28.58 -8.58 3.57
C TYR A 122 -28.82 -10.08 3.86
N LYS A 123 -29.87 -10.68 3.28
CA LYS A 123 -30.13 -12.12 3.42
C LYS A 123 -29.09 -12.97 2.69
N GLU A 124 -28.52 -12.48 1.59
CA GLU A 124 -27.48 -13.15 0.83
C GLU A 124 -26.11 -13.01 1.53
N SER A 125 -25.82 -11.86 2.13
CA SER A 125 -24.62 -11.66 2.96
C SER A 125 -24.72 -12.41 4.29
N GLY A 126 -25.89 -12.43 4.93
CA GLY A 126 -26.12 -13.19 6.16
C GLY A 126 -26.11 -14.72 5.96
N LYS A 127 -26.37 -15.20 4.73
CA LYS A 127 -26.13 -16.61 4.36
C LYS A 127 -24.64 -16.96 4.22
N GLN A 128 -23.73 -15.98 4.21
CA GLN A 128 -22.29 -16.22 4.35
C GLN A 128 -21.83 -16.34 5.81
N GLU A 129 -22.72 -16.11 6.79
CA GLU A 129 -22.40 -16.25 8.22
C GLU A 129 -22.61 -17.69 8.76
N GLU A 130 -22.59 -18.68 7.87
CA GLU A 130 -22.21 -20.05 8.26
C GLU A 130 -20.66 -20.10 8.28
N PRO A 131 -20.02 -20.62 9.34
CA PRO A 131 -18.59 -20.49 9.54
C PRO A 131 -17.80 -21.39 8.59
N GLU A 132 -17.64 -20.99 7.34
CA GLU A 132 -16.66 -21.58 6.43
C GLU A 132 -15.87 -20.51 5.70
N ASN A 133 -14.73 -20.18 6.33
CA ASN A 133 -13.49 -19.74 5.71
C ASN A 133 -13.57 -18.38 4.97
N ASN A 134 -12.88 -17.40 5.55
CA ASN A 134 -12.59 -16.08 4.99
C ASN A 134 -12.09 -16.16 3.54
N LYS A 135 -13.01 -16.18 2.57
CA LYS A 135 -12.68 -15.98 1.16
C LYS A 135 -12.62 -14.48 0.90
N THR A 136 -11.53 -13.86 1.34
CA THR A 136 -11.01 -12.66 0.68
C THR A 136 -11.02 -12.95 -0.82
N LYS A 137 -11.59 -12.04 -1.63
CA LYS A 137 -11.61 -12.13 -3.09
C LYS A 137 -10.22 -12.63 -3.54
N PRO A 138 -10.11 -13.76 -4.27
CA PRO A 138 -8.81 -14.29 -4.60
C PRO A 138 -8.08 -13.22 -5.41
N GLY A 139 -7.05 -12.63 -4.79
CA GLY A 139 -6.14 -11.73 -5.48
C GLY A 139 -5.47 -12.47 -6.65
N PRO A 140 -4.69 -11.76 -7.47
CA PRO A 140 -3.91 -12.39 -8.53
C PRO A 140 -3.16 -13.61 -7.96
N LYS A 141 -3.35 -14.78 -8.58
CA LYS A 141 -2.68 -16.02 -8.15
C LYS A 141 -1.18 -15.72 -8.07
N SER A 142 -0.58 -15.97 -6.90
CA SER A 142 0.87 -15.87 -6.72
C SER A 142 1.57 -16.66 -7.83
N ARG A 143 2.54 -16.03 -8.52
CA ARG A 143 3.34 -16.71 -9.55
C ARG A 143 4.24 -17.81 -8.95
N LEU A 144 4.49 -17.77 -7.63
CA LEU A 144 5.09 -18.88 -6.90
C LEU A 144 3.96 -19.79 -6.42
N GLY A 145 3.95 -21.02 -6.91
CA GLY A 145 3.13 -22.10 -6.37
C GLY A 145 3.63 -22.52 -4.99
N ASP A 146 2.81 -23.27 -4.27
CA ASP A 146 3.08 -23.64 -2.87
C ASP A 146 4.37 -24.45 -2.71
N GLU A 147 4.75 -25.26 -3.71
CA GLU A 147 6.01 -26.00 -3.72
C GLU A 147 7.23 -25.06 -3.82
N HIS A 148 7.18 -24.05 -4.69
CA HIS A 148 8.24 -23.05 -4.83
C HIS A 148 8.41 -22.24 -3.53
N LYS A 149 7.31 -21.97 -2.84
CA LYS A 149 7.31 -21.25 -1.56
C LYS A 149 7.99 -22.05 -0.45
N ARG A 150 7.68 -23.35 -0.35
CA ARG A 150 8.30 -24.26 0.64
C ARG A 150 9.80 -24.34 0.44
N HIS A 151 10.26 -24.52 -0.80
CA HIS A 151 11.69 -24.55 -1.10
C HIS A 151 12.41 -23.25 -0.70
N LEU A 152 11.79 -22.09 -0.95
CA LEU A 152 12.36 -20.81 -0.51
C LEU A 152 12.44 -20.68 1.01
N ILE A 153 11.47 -21.21 1.75
CA ILE A 153 11.47 -21.18 3.20
C ILE A 153 12.61 -22.04 3.74
N GLU A 154 12.73 -23.28 3.27
CA GLU A 154 13.81 -24.20 3.66
C GLU A 154 15.20 -23.62 3.32
N PHE A 155 15.34 -23.03 2.13
CA PHE A 155 16.59 -22.39 1.71
C PHE A 155 17.01 -21.22 2.61
N ILE A 156 16.05 -20.43 3.11
CA ILE A 156 16.31 -19.29 4.02
C ILE A 156 16.62 -19.78 5.43
N ASP A 157 15.94 -20.83 5.90
CA ASP A 157 16.21 -21.44 7.20
C ASP A 157 17.63 -22.05 7.24
N ASP A 158 18.06 -22.70 6.15
CA ASP A 158 19.41 -23.24 6.03
C ASP A 158 20.48 -22.14 5.84
N ASN A 159 20.12 -21.03 5.17
CA ASN A 159 21.05 -19.96 4.80
C ASN A 159 20.44 -18.56 5.10
N PRO A 160 20.43 -18.11 6.36
CA PRO A 160 19.77 -16.86 6.75
C PRO A 160 20.42 -15.60 6.14
N SER A 161 21.67 -15.69 5.69
CA SER A 161 22.40 -14.60 5.01
C SER A 161 22.33 -14.67 3.48
N ALA A 162 21.52 -15.56 2.91
CA ALA A 162 21.45 -15.74 1.47
C ALA A 162 20.90 -14.51 0.75
N ILE A 163 21.53 -14.18 -0.39
CA ILE A 163 21.12 -13.07 -1.25
C ILE A 163 19.95 -13.53 -2.14
N ILE A 164 19.06 -12.61 -2.50
CA ILE A 164 17.89 -12.87 -3.37
C ILE A 164 18.28 -13.59 -4.67
N ASP A 165 19.45 -13.26 -5.23
CA ASP A 165 19.98 -13.92 -6.43
C ASP A 165 20.25 -15.40 -6.22
N GLN A 166 20.80 -15.78 -5.05
CA GLN A 166 21.02 -17.18 -4.70
C GLN A 166 19.70 -17.93 -4.51
N ALA A 167 18.68 -17.27 -3.98
CA ALA A 167 17.34 -17.84 -3.84
C ALA A 167 16.67 -18.08 -5.20
N VAL A 168 16.85 -17.17 -6.17
CA VAL A 168 16.37 -17.34 -7.55
C VAL A 168 17.13 -18.47 -8.25
N ASP A 169 18.45 -18.54 -8.07
CA ASP A 169 19.28 -19.61 -8.64
C ASP A 169 18.90 -20.98 -8.06
N SER A 170 18.63 -21.05 -6.75
CA SER A 170 18.15 -22.27 -6.09
C SER A 170 16.81 -22.74 -6.66
N LEU A 171 15.87 -21.82 -6.90
CA LEU A 171 14.58 -22.12 -7.54
C LEU A 171 14.71 -22.60 -8.98
N THR A 172 15.54 -21.92 -9.78
CA THR A 172 15.72 -22.28 -11.20
C THR A 172 16.47 -23.60 -11.38
N LYS A 173 17.34 -23.97 -10.44
CA LYS A 173 18.01 -25.27 -10.40
C LYS A 173 17.06 -26.42 -10.03
N GLN A 174 16.17 -26.20 -9.06
CA GLN A 174 15.28 -27.25 -8.57
C GLN A 174 14.04 -27.43 -9.47
N PHE A 175 13.57 -26.36 -10.11
CA PHE A 175 12.42 -26.36 -11.00
C PHE A 175 12.84 -25.98 -12.42
N GLU A 176 13.24 -26.97 -13.21
CA GLU A 176 13.63 -26.78 -14.62
C GLU A 176 12.48 -26.13 -15.43
N GLY A 177 12.78 -25.03 -16.11
CA GLY A 177 11.80 -24.28 -16.93
C GLY A 177 11.05 -23.15 -16.20
N LEU A 178 11.32 -22.92 -14.91
CA LEU A 178 10.67 -21.89 -14.12
C LEU A 178 11.27 -20.49 -14.39
N VAL A 179 10.56 -19.64 -15.16
CA VAL A 179 10.97 -18.25 -15.42
C VAL A 179 10.35 -17.28 -14.40
N ILE A 180 11.07 -17.05 -13.30
CA ILE A 180 10.68 -16.11 -12.24
C ILE A 180 11.50 -14.82 -12.31
N LYS A 181 10.82 -13.68 -12.06
CA LYS A 181 11.50 -12.39 -11.92
C LYS A 181 11.99 -12.22 -10.49
N LYS A 182 13.20 -11.67 -10.31
CA LYS A 182 13.79 -11.35 -8.99
C LYS A 182 12.82 -10.59 -8.07
N THR A 183 12.05 -9.66 -8.64
CA THR A 183 11.06 -8.86 -7.89
C THR A 183 9.97 -9.68 -7.21
N VAL A 184 9.58 -10.82 -7.80
CA VAL A 184 8.56 -11.70 -7.22
C VAL A 184 9.13 -12.43 -6.00
N VAL A 185 10.36 -12.92 -6.10
CA VAL A 185 11.07 -13.57 -4.98
C VAL A 185 11.32 -12.58 -3.85
N HIS A 186 11.80 -11.37 -4.18
CA HIS A 186 11.98 -10.30 -3.20
C HIS A 186 10.69 -9.97 -2.44
N ASN A 187 9.57 -9.79 -3.15
CA ASN A 187 8.28 -9.49 -2.51
C ASN A 187 7.79 -10.64 -1.62
N PHE A 188 8.03 -11.88 -2.04
CA PHE A 188 7.73 -13.07 -1.23
C PHE A 188 8.57 -13.09 0.05
N MET A 189 9.90 -12.92 -0.06
CA MET A 189 10.80 -12.89 1.10
C MET A 189 10.44 -11.75 2.07
N LYS A 190 10.11 -10.56 1.55
CA LYS A 190 9.73 -9.40 2.36
C LYS A 190 8.41 -9.59 3.10
N ASN A 191 7.43 -10.23 2.47
CA ASN A 191 6.07 -10.33 3.02
C ASN A 191 5.86 -11.61 3.84
N GLU A 192 6.38 -12.75 3.37
CA GLU A 192 6.16 -14.07 3.97
C GLU A 192 7.34 -14.53 4.84
N CYS A 193 8.59 -14.17 4.51
CA CYS A 193 9.79 -14.63 5.26
C CYS A 193 10.29 -13.65 6.33
N ASN A 194 9.75 -12.43 6.44
CA ASN A 194 10.11 -11.47 7.49
C ASN A 194 9.80 -12.02 8.90
N TYR A 195 8.83 -12.91 9.01
CA TYR A 195 8.52 -13.60 10.26
C TYR A 195 9.59 -14.64 10.64
N LEU A 196 10.18 -15.32 9.65
CA LEU A 196 11.23 -16.34 9.85
C LEU A 196 12.54 -15.70 10.31
N LEU A 197 12.93 -14.58 9.70
CA LEU A 197 14.12 -13.81 10.10
C LEU A 197 14.02 -13.30 11.55
N ARG A 198 12.84 -12.83 11.96
CA ARG A 198 12.59 -12.42 13.36
C ARG A 198 12.64 -13.60 14.34
N ARG A 199 12.23 -14.79 13.91
CA ARG A 199 12.29 -16.01 14.72
C ARG A 199 13.72 -16.51 14.89
N HIS A 200 14.54 -16.40 13.84
CA HIS A 200 15.95 -16.79 13.87
C HIS A 200 16.79 -15.92 14.83
N ILE A 201 16.49 -14.62 14.93
CA ILE A 201 17.14 -13.71 15.89
C ILE A 201 16.85 -14.10 17.34
N PHE A 202 15.69 -14.70 17.62
CA PHE A 202 15.30 -15.07 18.99
C PHE A 202 15.83 -16.44 19.44
N ILE A 203 16.24 -17.32 18.52
CA ILE A 203 16.72 -18.68 18.85
C ILE A 203 18.25 -18.71 19.07
N LEU A 204 18.97 -17.66 18.66
CA LEU A 204 20.43 -17.53 18.81
C LEU A 204 20.89 -16.66 20.00
N CYS A 205 19.96 -16.20 20.86
CA CYS A 205 20.26 -15.57 22.16
C CYS A 205 19.81 -16.49 23.31
#